data_AF-A0A2P6C8J9-F1
#
_entry.id   AF-A0A2P6C8J9-F1
#
_cell.length_a   1.000
_cell.length_b   1.000
_cell.length_c   1.000
_cell.angle_alpha   90.00
_cell.angle_beta   90.00
_cell.angle_gamma   90.00
#
_symmetry.space_group_name_H-M   'P 1'
#
loop_
_entity.id
_entity.type
_entity.pdbx_description
1 polymer ?
#
loop_
_entity_poly.entity_id
_entity_poly.type
_entity_poly.pdbx_seq_one_letter_code
_entity_poly.pdbx_strand_id
1 'polypeptide(L)'
;MKTQKEHWRKKSYQKATLELKLSVVDQIQNGQISTNFASKKYDVPRTTIGYWIKKYSTLVQQNAGMSKLDEIKKLKERIEELEFVKDFQQDIIADMEIITGVDLSKKSLPKTLAKEIELKKKKILKENGSINVLGLVNKPFTKEKK
;
A
#
# COMPACT_ATOMS: atom_id res chain seq x y z
N MET A 1 37.78 25.96 54.46
CA MET A 1 36.33 26.08 54.77
C MET A 1 35.58 25.03 53.95
N LYS A 2 34.78 24.17 54.58
CA LYS A 2 34.01 23.13 53.87
C LYS A 2 32.79 23.79 53.23
N THR A 3 32.70 23.80 51.91
CA THR A 3 31.51 24.26 51.18
C THR A 3 30.33 23.33 51.47
N GLN A 4 29.33 23.82 52.20
CA GLN A 4 28.07 23.13 52.39
C GLN A 4 27.35 23.03 51.04
N LYS A 5 27.09 21.80 50.57
CA LYS A 5 26.25 21.58 49.39
C LYS A 5 24.83 21.98 49.75
N GLU A 6 24.27 22.94 49.02
CA GLU A 6 22.87 23.34 49.19
C GLU A 6 21.96 22.10 49.06
N HIS A 7 21.02 21.96 49.99
CA HIS A 7 19.99 20.94 49.88
C HIS A 7 19.19 21.18 48.58
N TRP A 8 19.17 20.18 47.71
CA TRP A 8 18.34 20.19 46.51
C TRP A 8 16.88 20.32 46.96
N ARG A 9 16.25 21.48 46.71
CA ARG A 9 14.82 21.62 46.96
C ARG A 9 14.08 20.63 46.07
N LYS A 10 13.35 19.69 46.68
CA LYS A 10 12.47 18.78 45.95
C LYS A 10 11.44 19.64 45.20
N LYS A 11 11.40 19.54 43.87
CA LYS A 11 10.31 20.14 43.06
C LYS A 11 8.98 19.65 43.65
N SER A 12 8.06 20.57 43.95
CA SER A 12 6.73 20.22 44.44
C SER A 12 6.01 19.34 43.42
N TYR A 13 5.35 18.28 43.88
CA TYR A 13 4.62 17.36 43.02
C TYR A 13 3.47 18.09 42.31
N GLN A 14 3.61 18.32 40.99
CA GLN A 14 2.53 18.82 40.15
C GLN A 14 1.82 17.62 39.52
N LYS A 15 0.56 17.41 39.92
CA LYS A 15 -0.25 16.31 39.41
C LYS A 15 -0.74 16.64 38.01
N ALA A 16 -0.28 15.90 37.00
CA ALA A 16 -0.80 16.02 35.65
C ALA A 16 -2.32 15.70 35.61
N THR A 17 -3.08 16.54 34.90
CA THR A 17 -4.52 16.36 34.63
C THR A 17 -4.77 15.08 33.82
N LEU A 18 -5.93 14.45 34.00
CA LEU A 18 -6.28 13.23 33.26
C LEU A 18 -6.30 13.44 31.75
N GLU A 19 -6.82 14.58 31.29
CA GLU A 19 -6.87 14.98 29.89
C GLU A 19 -5.48 15.00 29.23
N LEU A 20 -4.49 15.59 29.91
CA LEU A 20 -3.12 15.61 29.43
C LEU A 20 -2.55 14.20 29.28
N LYS A 21 -2.86 13.28 30.22
CA LYS A 21 -2.39 11.89 30.15
C LYS A 21 -2.97 11.17 28.94
N LEU A 22 -4.26 11.34 28.68
CA LEU A 22 -4.94 10.74 27.52
C LEU A 22 -4.38 11.30 26.22
N SER A 23 -4.23 12.63 26.13
CA SER A 23 -3.67 13.29 24.95
C SER A 23 -2.23 12.86 24.64
N VAL A 24 -1.38 12.72 25.67
CA VAL A 24 0.00 12.25 25.51
C VAL A 24 0.05 10.80 25.04
N VAL A 25 -0.81 9.93 25.59
CA VAL A 25 -0.88 8.51 25.18
C VAL A 25 -1.33 8.39 23.73
N ASP A 26 -2.36 9.13 23.32
CA ASP A 26 -2.88 9.12 21.95
C ASP A 26 -1.84 9.59 20.92
N GLN A 27 -1.17 10.71 21.17
CA GLN A 27 -0.10 11.22 20.30
C GLN A 27 1.06 10.21 20.14
N ILE A 28 1.37 9.45 21.19
CA ILE A 28 2.44 8.43 21.15
C ILE A 28 2.00 7.20 20.35
N GLN A 29 0.77 6.71 20.58
CA GLN A 29 0.26 5.52 19.92
C GLN A 29 0.00 5.73 18.44
N ASN A 30 -0.45 6.93 18.07
CA ASN A 30 -0.61 7.34 16.67
C ASN A 30 0.74 7.66 15.99
N GLY A 31 1.86 7.52 16.69
CA GLY A 31 3.21 7.72 16.15
C GLY A 31 3.57 9.17 15.83
N GLN A 32 2.77 10.15 16.30
CA GLN A 32 3.03 11.58 16.08
C GLN A 32 4.24 12.07 16.89
N ILE A 33 4.40 11.55 18.11
CA ILE A 33 5.54 11.86 18.97
C ILE A 33 6.16 10.58 19.54
N SER A 34 7.49 10.57 19.68
CA SER A 34 8.16 9.49 20.42
C SER A 34 8.01 9.67 21.93
N THR A 35 8.12 8.57 22.69
CA THR A 35 8.15 8.61 24.16
C THR A 35 9.29 9.50 24.70
N ASN A 36 10.42 9.53 23.99
CA ASN A 36 11.56 10.41 24.30
C ASN A 36 11.21 11.88 24.12
N PHE A 37 10.53 12.21 23.01
CA PHE A 37 10.11 13.57 22.71
C PHE A 37 9.03 14.04 23.70
N ALA A 38 8.04 13.19 24.00
CA ALA A 38 7.01 13.47 25.00
C ALA A 38 7.62 13.75 26.38
N SER A 39 8.63 12.96 26.79
CA SER A 39 9.31 13.16 28.07
C SER A 39 9.97 14.54 28.18
N LYS A 40 10.63 14.99 27.11
CA LYS A 40 11.24 16.32 27.04
C LYS A 40 10.20 17.44 26.95
N LYS A 41 9.14 17.25 26.16
CA LYS A 41 8.11 18.26 25.90
C LYS A 41 7.27 18.59 27.13
N TYR A 42 6.93 17.59 27.93
CA TYR A 42 6.03 17.74 29.07
C TYR A 42 6.74 17.70 30.43
N ASP A 43 8.08 17.64 30.47
CA ASP A 43 8.91 17.44 31.67
C ASP A 43 8.45 16.24 32.54
N VAL A 44 8.02 15.16 31.86
CA VAL A 44 7.53 13.93 32.50
C VAL A 44 8.56 12.82 32.32
N PRO A 45 8.96 12.09 33.38
CA PRO A 45 9.85 10.95 33.23
C PRO A 45 9.28 9.88 32.28
N ARG A 46 10.14 9.28 31.45
CA ARG A 46 9.77 8.21 30.52
C ARG A 46 9.05 7.04 31.21
N THR A 47 9.42 6.73 32.44
CA THR A 47 8.79 5.68 33.26
C THR A 47 7.33 6.00 33.58
N THR A 48 7.03 7.27 33.90
CA THR A 48 5.67 7.75 34.15
C THR A 48 4.83 7.73 32.86
N ILE A 49 5.42 8.11 31.72
CA ILE A 49 4.77 8.00 30.41
C ILE A 49 4.49 6.53 30.08
N GLY A 50 5.45 5.62 30.33
CA GLY A 50 5.25 4.19 30.16
C GLY A 50 4.10 3.64 31.02
N TYR A 51 3.98 4.12 32.26
CA TYR A 51 2.84 3.81 33.12
C TYR A 51 1.51 4.35 32.55
N TRP A 52 1.49 5.57 32.01
CA TRP A 52 0.30 6.12 31.37
C TRP A 52 -0.12 5.31 30.15
N ILE A 53 0.83 4.92 29.29
CA ILE A 53 0.56 4.05 28.15
C ILE A 53 -0.04 2.73 28.66
N LYS A 54 0.57 2.06 29.64
CA LYS A 54 0.03 0.79 30.15
C LYS A 54 -1.38 0.92 30.75
N LYS A 55 -1.68 2.04 31.39
CA LYS A 55 -2.94 2.25 32.12
C LYS A 55 -4.08 2.80 31.28
N TYR A 56 -3.77 3.67 30.32
CA TYR A 56 -4.76 4.42 29.54
C TYR A 56 -4.78 4.05 28.05
N SER A 57 -3.91 3.12 27.62
CA SER A 57 -3.99 2.54 26.28
C SER A 57 -5.27 1.71 26.14
N THR A 58 -6.05 2.00 25.10
CA THR A 58 -7.26 1.22 24.78
C THR A 58 -6.87 -0.15 24.24
N LEU A 59 -7.63 -1.21 24.54
CA LEU A 59 -7.40 -2.55 23.98
C LEU A 59 -7.37 -2.52 22.43
N VAL A 60 -8.22 -1.70 21.82
CA VAL A 60 -8.22 -1.42 20.38
C VAL A 60 -6.92 -0.75 19.93
N GLN A 61 -6.31 0.16 20.69
CA GLN A 61 -5.02 0.78 20.35
C GLN A 61 -3.83 -0.18 20.56
N GLN A 62 -3.95 -1.14 21.47
CA GLN A 62 -2.97 -2.23 21.64
C GLN A 62 -3.06 -3.24 20.48
N ASN A 63 -4.28 -3.51 20.01
CA ASN A 63 -4.57 -4.44 18.92
C ASN A 63 -4.54 -3.79 17.53
N ALA A 64 -4.63 -2.45 17.44
CA ALA A 64 -4.47 -1.66 16.22
C ALA A 64 -3.02 -1.66 15.73
N GLY A 65 -2.11 -2.23 16.51
CA GLY A 65 -0.89 -2.82 15.98
C GLY A 65 -1.18 -4.06 15.14
N MET A 66 -1.95 -3.94 14.05
CA MET A 66 -1.47 -4.64 12.86
C MET A 66 -0.09 -4.06 12.62
N SER A 67 0.92 -4.92 12.50
CA SER A 67 2.25 -4.41 12.18
C SER A 67 2.10 -3.59 10.90
N LYS A 68 2.79 -2.47 10.77
CA LYS A 68 2.88 -1.77 9.48
C LYS A 68 3.25 -2.76 8.36
N LEU A 69 3.96 -3.83 8.71
CA LEU A 69 4.26 -4.96 7.84
C LEU A 69 3.04 -5.75 7.36
N ASP A 70 2.02 -5.96 8.21
CA ASP A 70 0.79 -6.68 7.86
C ASP A 70 -0.10 -5.83 6.95
N GLU A 71 -0.20 -4.54 7.20
CA GLU A 71 -0.87 -3.60 6.29
C GLU A 71 -0.15 -3.52 4.95
N ILE A 72 1.18 -3.42 4.96
CA ILE A 72 2.00 -3.46 3.75
C ILE A 72 1.78 -4.78 3.00
N LYS A 73 1.69 -5.92 3.71
CA LYS A 73 1.44 -7.23 3.09
C LYS A 73 0.08 -7.25 2.40
N LYS A 74 -0.99 -6.84 3.09
CA LYS A 74 -2.35 -6.76 2.51
C LYS A 74 -2.43 -5.82 1.31
N LEU A 75 -1.78 -4.65 1.39
CA LEU A 75 -1.74 -3.71 0.28
C LEU A 75 -0.99 -4.27 -0.93
N LYS A 76 0.10 -5.02 -0.72
CA LYS A 76 0.83 -5.72 -1.80
C LYS A 76 -0.02 -6.81 -2.45
N GLU A 77 -0.66 -7.67 -1.65
CA GLU A 77 -1.57 -8.71 -2.15
C GLU A 77 -2.69 -8.07 -2.97
N ARG A 78 -3.27 -6.97 -2.49
CA ARG A 78 -4.32 -6.25 -3.23
C ARG A 78 -3.83 -5.63 -4.54
N ILE A 79 -2.59 -5.12 -4.57
CA ILE A 79 -1.99 -4.59 -5.80
C ILE A 79 -1.81 -5.71 -6.83
N GLU A 80 -1.29 -6.86 -6.41
CA GLU A 80 -1.10 -8.03 -7.27
C GLU A 80 -2.43 -8.52 -7.88
N GLU A 81 -3.48 -8.62 -7.08
CA GLU A 81 -4.83 -8.96 -7.56
C GLU A 81 -5.34 -7.95 -8.61
N LEU A 82 -5.15 -6.65 -8.34
CA LEU A 82 -5.59 -5.58 -9.25
C LEU A 82 -4.79 -5.57 -10.55
N GLU A 83 -3.49 -5.86 -10.49
CA GLU A 83 -2.63 -5.98 -11.67
C GLU A 83 -3.06 -7.15 -12.56
N PHE A 84 -3.40 -8.29 -11.97
CA PHE A 84 -3.94 -9.44 -12.72
C PHE A 84 -5.27 -9.11 -13.39
N VAL A 85 -6.23 -8.52 -12.66
CA VAL A 85 -7.53 -8.13 -13.22
C VAL A 85 -7.34 -7.10 -14.35
N LYS A 86 -6.43 -6.14 -14.17
CA LYS A 86 -6.10 -5.15 -15.20
C LYS A 86 -5.57 -5.82 -16.46
N ASP A 87 -4.61 -6.74 -16.33
CA ASP A 87 -4.00 -7.42 -17.48
C ASP A 87 -5.04 -8.22 -18.27
N PHE A 88 -5.88 -8.98 -17.56
CA PHE A 88 -6.98 -9.73 -18.15
C PHE A 88 -8.02 -8.82 -18.86
N GLN A 89 -8.39 -7.70 -18.24
CA GLN A 89 -9.28 -6.72 -18.88
C GLN A 89 -8.67 -6.11 -20.14
N GLN A 90 -7.37 -5.84 -20.15
CA GLN A 90 -6.68 -5.31 -21.34
C GLN A 90 -6.67 -6.30 -22.50
N ASP A 91 -6.53 -7.59 -22.24
CA ASP A 91 -6.61 -8.64 -23.27
C ASP A 91 -8.01 -8.70 -23.88
N ILE A 92 -9.04 -8.72 -23.04
CA ILE A 92 -10.44 -8.69 -23.51
C ILE A 92 -10.72 -7.44 -24.35
N ILE A 93 -10.25 -6.27 -23.91
CA ILE A 93 -10.44 -5.03 -24.67
C ILE A 93 -9.69 -5.12 -26.01
N ALA A 94 -8.45 -5.61 -26.02
CA ALA A 94 -7.68 -5.76 -27.25
C ALA A 94 -8.41 -6.64 -28.27
N ASP A 95 -8.91 -7.81 -27.85
CA ASP A 95 -9.68 -8.72 -28.70
C ASP A 95 -10.99 -8.09 -29.18
N MET A 96 -11.73 -7.45 -28.27
CA MET A 96 -12.99 -6.80 -28.60
C MET A 96 -12.81 -5.68 -29.63
N GLU A 97 -11.76 -4.87 -29.50
CA GLU A 97 -11.46 -3.83 -30.49
C GLU A 97 -10.96 -4.40 -31.82
N ILE A 98 -10.29 -5.56 -31.83
CA ILE A 98 -9.91 -6.27 -33.08
C ILE A 98 -11.17 -6.77 -33.80
N ILE A 99 -12.11 -7.37 -33.06
CA ILE A 99 -13.36 -7.91 -33.61
C ILE A 99 -14.27 -6.80 -34.15
N THR A 100 -14.44 -5.73 -33.38
CA THR A 100 -15.37 -4.64 -33.72
C THR A 100 -14.75 -3.58 -34.64
N GLY A 101 -13.42 -3.49 -34.69
CA GLY A 101 -12.69 -2.47 -35.45
C GLY A 101 -12.76 -1.06 -34.85
N VAL A 102 -13.29 -0.90 -33.63
CA VAL A 102 -13.46 0.41 -32.97
C VAL A 102 -12.44 0.56 -31.85
N ASP A 103 -11.58 1.57 -31.94
CA ASP A 103 -10.61 1.91 -30.89
C ASP A 103 -11.28 2.76 -29.77
N LEU A 104 -11.86 2.10 -28.78
CA LEU A 104 -12.53 2.73 -27.62
C LEU A 104 -11.53 3.15 -26.54
N SER A 105 -10.44 2.39 -26.39
CA SER A 105 -9.37 2.60 -25.42
C SER A 105 -8.72 3.98 -25.56
N LYS A 106 -8.41 4.42 -26.79
CA LYS A 106 -7.82 5.74 -27.07
C LYS A 106 -8.70 6.91 -26.66
N LYS A 107 -10.02 6.74 -26.65
CA LYS A 107 -10.99 7.80 -26.34
C LYS A 107 -11.33 7.86 -24.85
N SER A 108 -11.35 6.70 -24.19
CA SER A 108 -11.93 6.56 -22.85
C SER A 108 -10.90 6.37 -21.74
N LEU A 109 -9.68 5.94 -22.08
CA LEU A 109 -8.65 5.60 -21.10
C LEU A 109 -7.50 6.60 -21.09
N PRO A 110 -6.80 6.74 -19.96
CA PRO A 110 -5.53 7.47 -19.89
C PRO A 110 -4.52 7.03 -20.95
N LYS A 111 -3.71 7.97 -21.44
CA LYS A 111 -2.73 7.75 -22.52
C LYS A 111 -1.78 6.57 -22.28
N THR A 112 -1.45 6.27 -21.03
CA THR A 112 -0.59 5.14 -20.65
C THR A 112 -1.29 3.80 -20.92
N LEU A 113 -2.52 3.63 -20.42
CA LEU A 113 -3.32 2.41 -20.59
C LEU A 113 -3.71 2.17 -22.04
N ALA A 114 -4.06 3.23 -22.78
CA ALA A 114 -4.36 3.12 -24.21
C ALA A 114 -3.15 2.58 -25.00
N LYS A 115 -1.94 3.06 -24.70
CA LYS A 115 -0.71 2.56 -25.35
C LYS A 115 -0.40 1.10 -25.02
N GLU A 116 -0.64 0.67 -23.77
CA GLU A 116 -0.48 -0.73 -23.36
C GLU A 116 -1.41 -1.66 -24.16
N ILE A 117 -2.68 -1.27 -24.31
CA ILE A 117 -3.68 -2.02 -25.09
C ILE A 117 -3.29 -2.07 -26.58
N GLU A 118 -2.86 -0.95 -27.17
CA GLU A 118 -2.38 -0.93 -28.56
C GLU A 118 -1.20 -1.89 -28.80
N LEU A 119 -0.28 -2.00 -27.83
CA LEU A 119 0.83 -2.94 -27.90
C LEU A 119 0.34 -4.39 -27.83
N LYS A 120 -0.60 -4.72 -26.95
CA LYS A 120 -1.24 -6.05 -26.87
C LYS A 120 -1.94 -6.40 -28.18
N LYS A 121 -2.74 -5.49 -28.75
CA LYS A 121 -3.38 -5.67 -30.07
C LYS A 121 -2.38 -6.00 -31.17
N LYS A 122 -1.27 -5.26 -31.23
CA LYS A 122 -0.21 -5.51 -32.23
C LYS A 122 0.45 -6.88 -32.06
N LYS A 123 0.59 -7.39 -30.83
CA LYS A 123 1.10 -8.74 -30.57
C LYS A 123 0.13 -9.81 -31.07
N ILE A 124 -1.15 -9.70 -30.69
CA ILE A 124 -2.21 -10.63 -31.10
C ILE A 124 -2.32 -10.71 -32.62
N LEU A 125 -2.28 -9.58 -33.32
CA LEU A 125 -2.32 -9.55 -34.80
C LEU A 125 -1.10 -10.24 -35.43
N LYS A 126 0.10 -10.11 -34.83
CA LYS A 126 1.30 -10.80 -35.30
C LYS A 126 1.21 -12.31 -35.11
N GLU A 127 0.68 -12.76 -33.98
CA GLU A 127 0.46 -14.17 -33.66
C GLU A 127 -0.61 -14.79 -34.57
N ASN A 128 -1.75 -14.14 -34.75
CA ASN A 128 -2.81 -14.61 -35.66
C ASN A 128 -2.34 -14.65 -37.13
N GLY A 129 -1.49 -13.71 -37.53
CA GLY A 129 -0.86 -13.72 -38.86
C GLY A 129 0.09 -14.90 -39.06
N SER A 130 0.89 -15.27 -38.05
CA SER A 130 1.83 -16.40 -38.13
C SER A 130 1.10 -17.75 -38.14
N ILE A 131 0.01 -17.88 -37.37
CA ILE A 131 -0.84 -19.08 -37.32
C ILE A 131 -1.50 -19.35 -38.69
N ASN A 132 -1.99 -18.31 -39.36
CA ASN A 132 -2.55 -18.45 -40.71
C ASN A 132 -1.51 -18.90 -41.74
N VAL A 133 -0.27 -18.42 -41.65
CA VAL A 133 0.83 -18.84 -42.54
C VAL A 133 1.20 -20.31 -42.28
N LEU A 134 1.30 -20.73 -41.02
CA LEU A 134 1.54 -22.14 -40.65
C LEU A 134 0.39 -23.07 -41.08
N GLY A 135 -0.86 -22.62 -40.98
CA GLY A 135 -2.03 -23.35 -41.45
C GLY A 135 -2.06 -23.54 -42.98
N LEU A 136 -1.59 -22.53 -43.73
CA LEU A 136 -1.45 -22.61 -45.20
C LEU A 136 -0.36 -23.59 -45.63
N VAL A 137 0.76 -23.67 -44.90
CA VAL A 137 1.86 -24.60 -45.21
C VAL A 137 1.48 -26.06 -44.94
N ASN A 138 0.57 -26.33 -44.00
CA ASN A 138 0.13 -27.67 -43.62
C ASN A 138 -1.09 -28.19 -44.41
N LYS A 139 -1.51 -27.53 -45.49
CA LYS A 139 -2.65 -27.98 -46.30
C LYS A 139 -2.25 -29.23 -47.10
N PRO A 140 -2.85 -30.43 -46.87
CA PRO A 140 -2.51 -31.61 -47.64
C PRO A 140 -2.91 -31.41 -49.10
N PHE A 141 -1.93 -31.50 -50.01
CA PHE A 141 -2.14 -31.38 -51.45
C PHE A 141 -2.81 -32.67 -51.96
N THR A 142 -4.13 -32.76 -51.83
CA THR A 142 -4.89 -33.87 -52.42
C THR A 142 -4.88 -33.70 -53.94
N LYS A 143 -3.97 -34.42 -54.61
CA LYS A 143 -4.00 -34.59 -56.07
C LYS A 143 -5.29 -35.33 -56.43
N GLU A 144 -6.28 -34.62 -56.95
CA GLU A 144 -7.40 -35.24 -57.65
C GLU A 144 -6.85 -35.96 -58.89
N LYS A 145 -6.94 -37.29 -58.90
CA LYS A 145 -6.71 -38.11 -60.09
C LYS A 145 -8.00 -38.08 -60.91
N LYS A 146 -7.98 -37.44 -62.07
CA LYS A 146 -8.88 -37.72 -63.18
C LYS A 146 -8.32 -38.87 -64.01
#